data_AF-A0A7V0XQA0-F1
#
_entry.id   AF-A0A7V0XQA0-F1
#
_cell.length_a   1.000
_cell.length_b   1.000
_cell.length_c   1.000
_cell.angle_alpha   90.00
_cell.angle_beta   90.00
_cell.angle_gamma   90.00
#
_symmetry.space_group_name_H-M   'P 1'
#
loop_
_entity.id
_entity.type
_entity.pdbx_description
1 polymer ?
#
loop_
_entity_poly.entity_id
_entity_poly.type
_entity_poly.pdbx_seq_one_letter_code
_entity_poly.pdbx_strand_id
1 'polypeptide(L)'
;MHDPIGYFHSVRLRAGFLLLILSWLLLLTGSFFLPQKYFQLEYQSRVREEESGTVSREIRNLQDEAQIINEQVVQSNNELNALIRKSNEINNRVSEWLEGALSSPALRDSIDSLYQFQVQRIEPSIDSVNTVFNEKTDLLVEQLTEIRHLKQEIHIHEAAILMYKHHLSALRILGGFLLFTTLAGLLTGAILWIGSLQKWRRHIKHAVAGSGKE
;
A
#
# COMPACT_ATOMS: atom_id res chain seq x y z
N MET A 1 -73.16 3.50 -2.05
CA MET A 1 -72.37 3.18 -0.85
C MET A 1 -71.11 2.45 -1.31
N HIS A 2 -69.96 3.13 -1.31
CA HIS A 2 -68.68 2.49 -1.61
C HIS A 2 -68.24 1.69 -0.39
N ASP A 3 -68.10 0.38 -0.55
CA ASP A 3 -67.69 -0.53 0.51
C ASP A 3 -66.23 -0.24 0.91
N PRO A 4 -65.97 0.42 2.06
CA PRO A 4 -64.62 0.89 2.40
C PRO A 4 -63.66 -0.29 2.59
N ILE A 5 -64.18 -1.45 2.99
CA ILE A 5 -63.41 -2.68 3.24
C ILE A 5 -62.81 -3.25 1.95
N GLY A 6 -63.53 -3.18 0.82
CA GLY A 6 -63.05 -3.65 -0.48
C GLY A 6 -61.93 -2.78 -1.04
N TYR A 7 -62.03 -1.46 -0.86
CA TYR A 7 -61.01 -0.51 -1.30
C TYR A 7 -59.69 -0.70 -0.55
N PHE A 8 -59.73 -0.83 0.79
CA PHE A 8 -58.56 -1.12 1.62
C PHE A 8 -57.88 -2.45 1.27
N HIS A 9 -58.65 -3.47 0.87
CA HIS A 9 -58.09 -4.77 0.47
C HIS A 9 -57.34 -4.70 -0.87
N SER A 10 -57.92 -3.98 -1.85
CA SER A 10 -57.29 -3.77 -3.16
C SER A 10 -55.99 -2.96 -3.09
N VAL A 11 -55.94 -1.94 -2.21
CA VAL A 11 -54.74 -1.11 -2.00
C VAL A 11 -53.62 -1.92 -1.35
N ARG A 12 -53.94 -2.77 -0.36
CA ARG A 12 -52.96 -3.67 0.27
C ARG A 12 -52.38 -4.71 -0.71
N LEU A 13 -53.21 -5.27 -1.58
CA LEU A 13 -52.77 -6.21 -2.62
C LEU A 13 -51.86 -5.54 -3.66
N ARG A 14 -52.22 -4.32 -4.12
CA ARG A 14 -51.40 -3.54 -5.06
C ARG A 14 -50.07 -3.11 -4.45
N ALA A 15 -50.06 -2.68 -3.18
CA ALA A 15 -48.85 -2.34 -2.45
C ALA A 15 -47.92 -3.56 -2.25
N GLY A 16 -48.48 -4.72 -1.90
CA GLY A 16 -47.71 -5.97 -1.81
C GLY A 16 -47.11 -6.41 -3.15
N PHE A 17 -47.85 -6.24 -4.25
CA PHE A 17 -47.37 -6.57 -5.60
C PHE A 17 -46.27 -5.62 -6.08
N LEU A 18 -46.41 -4.31 -5.82
CA LEU A 18 -45.36 -3.32 -6.09
C LEU A 18 -44.09 -3.61 -5.29
N LEU A 19 -44.20 -3.99 -4.01
CA LEU A 19 -43.06 -4.38 -3.19
C LEU A 19 -42.36 -5.64 -3.72
N LEU A 20 -43.12 -6.62 -4.22
CA LEU A 20 -42.57 -7.82 -4.86
C LEU A 20 -41.79 -7.47 -6.14
N ILE A 21 -42.36 -6.64 -7.02
CA ILE A 21 -41.68 -6.19 -8.24
C ILE A 21 -40.41 -5.41 -7.89
N LEU A 22 -40.47 -4.48 -6.94
CA LEU A 22 -39.32 -3.69 -6.52
C LEU A 22 -38.22 -4.58 -5.92
N SER A 23 -38.60 -5.55 -5.08
CA SER A 23 -37.68 -6.56 -4.52
C SER A 23 -37.05 -7.42 -5.61
N TRP A 24 -37.80 -7.78 -6.65
CA TRP A 24 -37.31 -8.61 -7.74
C TRP A 24 -36.36 -7.83 -8.65
N LEU A 25 -36.64 -6.54 -8.89
CA LEU A 25 -35.79 -5.64 -9.65
C LEU A 25 -34.47 -5.35 -8.91
N LEU A 26 -34.52 -5.18 -7.59
CA LEU A 26 -33.35 -5.07 -6.71
C LEU A 26 -32.53 -6.36 -6.68
N LEU A 27 -33.19 -7.53 -6.70
CA LEU A 27 -32.52 -8.83 -6.83
C LEU A 27 -31.81 -8.97 -8.16
N LEU A 28 -32.46 -8.68 -9.28
CA LEU A 28 -31.86 -8.82 -10.61
C LEU A 28 -30.64 -7.91 -10.80
N THR A 29 -30.79 -6.63 -10.44
CA THR A 29 -29.69 -5.65 -10.54
C THR A 29 -28.58 -5.97 -9.55
N GLY A 30 -28.93 -6.33 -8.31
CA GLY A 30 -27.94 -6.70 -7.31
C GLY A 30 -27.16 -7.97 -7.66
N SER A 31 -27.85 -9.03 -8.11
CA SER A 31 -27.24 -10.35 -8.37
C SER A 31 -26.26 -10.35 -9.54
N PHE A 32 -26.43 -9.44 -10.51
CA PHE A 32 -25.51 -9.34 -11.65
C PHE A 32 -24.33 -8.41 -11.35
N PHE A 33 -24.58 -7.22 -10.79
CA PHE A 33 -23.54 -6.20 -10.63
C PHE A 33 -22.67 -6.39 -9.38
N LEU A 34 -23.23 -6.86 -8.26
CA LEU A 34 -22.46 -7.01 -7.01
C LEU A 34 -21.35 -8.06 -7.13
N PRO A 35 -21.60 -9.29 -7.62
CA PRO A 35 -20.55 -10.31 -7.70
C PRO A 35 -19.42 -9.90 -8.65
N GLN A 36 -19.76 -9.35 -9.83
CA GLN A 36 -18.76 -8.91 -10.80
C GLN A 36 -17.86 -7.81 -10.23
N LYS A 37 -18.45 -6.79 -9.59
CA LYS A 37 -17.68 -5.71 -8.97
C LYS A 37 -16.87 -6.19 -7.76
N TYR A 38 -17.41 -7.12 -6.97
CA TYR A 38 -16.70 -7.73 -5.86
C TYR A 38 -15.46 -8.51 -6.33
N PHE A 39 -15.61 -9.39 -7.33
CA PHE A 39 -14.47 -10.14 -7.89
C PHE A 39 -13.40 -9.23 -8.49
N GLN A 40 -13.80 -8.17 -9.20
CA GLN A 40 -12.86 -7.22 -9.76
C GLN A 40 -12.04 -6.50 -8.68
N LEU A 41 -12.70 -6.05 -7.61
CA LEU A 41 -12.02 -5.37 -6.49
C LEU A 41 -11.13 -6.32 -5.68
N GLU A 42 -11.57 -7.56 -5.47
CA GLU A 42 -10.77 -8.57 -4.77
C GLU A 42 -9.52 -8.92 -5.59
N TYR A 43 -9.65 -9.10 -6.90
CA TYR A 43 -8.52 -9.32 -7.80
C TYR A 43 -7.53 -8.14 -7.76
N GLN A 44 -8.02 -6.90 -7.91
CA GLN A 44 -7.16 -5.71 -7.83
C GLN A 44 -6.46 -5.57 -6.48
N SER A 45 -7.12 -5.90 -5.38
CA SER A 45 -6.47 -5.87 -4.05
C SER A 45 -5.33 -6.89 -3.95
N ARG A 46 -5.50 -8.10 -4.48
CA ARG A 46 -4.47 -9.15 -4.42
C ARG A 46 -3.27 -8.82 -5.29
N VAL A 47 -3.50 -8.33 -6.51
CA VAL A 47 -2.42 -7.90 -7.41
C VAL A 47 -1.60 -6.80 -6.76
N ARG A 48 -2.24 -5.79 -6.16
CA ARG A 48 -1.51 -4.73 -5.44
C ARG A 48 -0.77 -5.22 -4.19
N GLU A 49 -1.33 -6.19 -3.47
CA GLU A 49 -0.63 -6.81 -2.32
C GLU A 49 0.65 -7.54 -2.77
N GLU A 50 0.60 -8.23 -3.92
CA GLU A 50 1.75 -8.92 -4.50
C GLU A 50 2.82 -7.94 -5.03
N GLU A 51 2.39 -6.89 -5.75
CA GLU A 51 3.26 -5.78 -6.20
C GLU A 51 3.95 -5.12 -5.00
N SER A 52 3.18 -4.73 -3.98
CA SER A 52 3.71 -4.12 -2.76
C SER A 52 4.71 -5.03 -2.04
N GLY A 53 4.48 -6.35 -2.04
CA GLY A 53 5.40 -7.33 -1.49
C GLY A 53 6.72 -7.42 -2.28
N THR A 54 6.65 -7.28 -3.60
CA THR A 54 7.83 -7.29 -4.48
C THR A 54 8.67 -6.03 -4.27
N VAL A 55 8.05 -4.85 -4.30
CA VAL A 55 8.71 -3.56 -4.02
C VAL A 55 9.32 -3.55 -2.61
N SER A 56 8.64 -4.15 -1.63
CA SER A 56 9.18 -4.27 -0.26
C SER A 56 10.46 -5.10 -0.18
N ARG A 57 10.63 -6.12 -1.04
CA ARG A 57 11.87 -6.91 -1.09
C ARG A 57 12.99 -6.11 -1.75
N GLU A 58 12.67 -5.40 -2.83
CA GLU A 58 13.61 -4.52 -3.53
C GLU A 58 14.16 -3.42 -2.61
N ILE A 59 13.30 -2.76 -1.82
CA ILE A 59 13.75 -1.79 -0.81
C ILE A 59 14.74 -2.40 0.19
N ARG A 60 14.51 -3.65 0.64
CA ARG A 60 15.45 -4.30 1.57
C ARG A 60 16.79 -4.56 0.92
N ASN A 61 16.79 -5.07 -0.31
CA ASN A 61 18.03 -5.31 -1.05
C ASN A 61 18.82 -4.00 -1.24
N LEU A 62 18.15 -2.92 -1.65
CA LEU A 62 18.78 -1.60 -1.78
C LEU A 62 19.28 -1.05 -0.45
N GLN A 63 18.57 -1.30 0.66
CA GLN A 63 19.03 -0.92 2.00
C GLN A 63 20.29 -1.67 2.42
N ASP A 64 20.36 -2.98 2.13
CA ASP A 64 21.53 -3.80 2.41
C ASP A 64 22.74 -3.32 1.57
N GLU A 65 22.53 -3.01 0.29
CA GLU A 65 23.56 -2.44 -0.59
C GLU A 65 24.02 -1.07 -0.09
N ALA A 66 23.10 -0.17 0.24
CA ALA A 66 23.40 1.16 0.77
C ALA A 66 24.20 1.08 2.08
N GLN A 67 23.92 0.08 2.94
CA GLN A 67 24.70 -0.15 4.15
C GLN A 67 26.15 -0.53 3.80
N ILE A 68 26.36 -1.45 2.86
CA ILE A 68 27.71 -1.86 2.41
C ILE A 68 28.47 -0.66 1.84
N ILE A 69 27.81 0.17 1.03
CA ILE A 69 28.43 1.37 0.45
C ILE A 69 28.78 2.39 1.55
N ASN A 70 27.91 2.58 2.53
CA ASN A 70 28.18 3.46 3.67
C ASN A 70 29.40 2.99 4.48
N GLU A 71 29.58 1.67 4.67
CA GLU A 71 30.78 1.12 5.30
C GLU A 71 32.05 1.43 4.47
N GLN A 72 31.96 1.33 3.13
CA GLN A 72 33.05 1.71 2.23
C GLN A 72 33.39 3.21 2.32
N VAL A 73 32.38 4.09 2.36
CA VAL A 73 32.57 5.55 2.53
C VAL A 73 33.28 5.86 3.85
N VAL A 74 32.86 5.23 4.96
CA VAL A 74 33.51 5.38 6.26
C VAL A 74 34.96 4.92 6.21
N GLN A 75 35.23 3.78 5.55
CA GLN A 75 36.59 3.29 5.37
C GLN A 75 37.45 4.27 4.57
N SER A 76 36.98 4.74 3.41
CA SER A 76 37.72 5.71 2.58
C SER A 76 37.97 7.02 3.34
N ASN A 77 37.01 7.50 4.13
CA ASN A 77 37.22 8.67 4.98
C ASN A 77 38.31 8.44 6.04
N ASN A 78 38.34 7.26 6.67
CA ASN A 78 39.39 6.92 7.63
C ASN A 78 40.77 6.86 6.97
N GLU A 79 40.87 6.28 5.77
CA GLU A 79 42.11 6.23 4.98
C GLU A 79 42.59 7.64 4.57
N LEU A 80 41.67 8.49 4.10
CA LEU A 80 41.95 9.88 3.75
C LEU A 80 42.50 10.66 4.96
N ASN A 81 41.85 10.54 6.12
CA ASN A 81 42.29 11.17 7.36
C ASN A 81 43.68 10.66 7.81
N ALA A 82 43.98 9.38 7.59
CA ALA A 82 45.30 8.82 7.89
C ALA A 82 46.38 9.39 6.95
N LEU A 83 46.10 9.55 5.66
CA LEU A 83 46.99 10.16 4.68
C LEU A 83 47.25 11.64 4.99
N ILE A 84 46.20 12.41 5.32
CA ILE A 84 46.33 13.83 5.71
C ILE A 84 47.19 13.97 6.96
N ARG A 85 46.95 13.15 7.99
CA ARG A 85 47.77 13.16 9.21
C ARG A 85 49.24 12.86 8.91
N LYS A 86 49.51 11.88 8.04
CA LYS A 86 50.87 11.54 7.61
C LYS A 86 51.53 12.70 6.84
N SER A 87 50.78 13.36 5.97
CA SER A 87 51.24 14.55 5.25
C SER A 87 51.63 15.67 6.22
N ASN A 88 50.77 15.96 7.21
CA ASN A 88 51.06 16.94 8.25
C ASN A 88 52.28 16.58 9.09
N GLU A 89 52.47 15.29 9.42
CA GLU A 89 53.66 14.84 10.15
C GLU A 89 54.95 15.04 9.33
N ILE A 90 54.92 14.73 8.03
CA ILE A 90 56.04 14.99 7.13
C ILE A 90 56.35 16.49 7.07
N ASN A 91 55.31 17.32 6.92
CA ASN A 91 55.47 18.77 6.89
C ASN A 91 56.10 19.30 8.19
N ASN A 92 55.62 18.86 9.35
CA ASN A 92 56.17 19.27 10.64
C ASN A 92 57.64 18.85 10.80
N ARG A 93 57.99 17.61 10.44
CA ARG A 93 59.38 17.13 10.48
C ARG A 93 60.30 17.91 9.55
N VAL A 94 59.80 18.29 8.36
CA VAL A 94 60.53 19.14 7.43
C VAL A 94 60.74 20.54 8.01
N SER A 95 59.72 21.14 8.62
CA SER A 95 59.85 22.42 9.32
C SER A 95 60.90 22.34 10.44
N GLU A 96 60.87 21.31 11.28
CA GLU A 96 61.86 21.09 12.34
C GLU A 96 63.30 20.96 11.78
N TRP A 97 63.49 20.23 10.68
CA TRP A 97 64.82 20.10 10.05
C TRP A 97 65.32 21.41 9.42
N LEU A 98 64.42 22.24 8.90
CA LEU A 98 64.74 23.54 8.32
C LEU A 98 65.00 24.63 9.38
N GLU A 99 64.38 24.51 10.55
CA GLU A 99 64.57 25.40 11.71
C GLU A 99 65.80 25.02 12.56
N GLY A 100 66.28 23.77 12.47
CA GLY A 100 67.52 23.33 13.10
C GLY A 100 68.73 24.18 12.68
N ALA A 101 69.51 24.64 13.67
CA ALA A 101 70.49 25.73 13.58
C ALA A 101 71.72 25.55 12.65
N LEU A 102 71.78 24.53 11.79
CA LEU A 102 72.93 24.24 10.92
C LEU A 102 72.54 23.71 9.52
N SER A 103 71.38 24.11 8.97
CA SER A 103 71.03 23.73 7.59
C SER A 103 71.91 24.50 6.59
N SER A 104 72.98 23.88 6.09
CA SER A 104 73.71 24.41 4.94
C SER A 104 72.76 24.50 3.72
N PRO A 105 73.02 25.37 2.72
CA PRO A 105 72.19 25.46 1.52
C PRO A 105 71.99 24.09 0.84
N ALA A 106 73.06 23.28 0.75
CA ALA A 106 72.99 21.93 0.18
C ALA A 106 72.11 20.97 1.01
N LEU A 107 72.05 21.13 2.33
CA LEU A 107 71.17 20.34 3.19
C LEU A 107 69.71 20.74 3.00
N ARG A 108 69.42 22.04 2.82
CA ARG A 108 68.08 22.53 2.49
C ARG A 108 67.59 21.97 1.15
N ASP A 109 68.42 22.01 0.10
CA ASP A 109 68.07 21.46 -1.21
C ASP A 109 67.78 19.96 -1.14
N SER A 110 68.53 19.22 -0.31
CA SER A 110 68.32 17.78 -0.10
C SER A 110 67.02 17.50 0.65
N ILE A 111 66.67 18.30 1.68
CA ILE A 111 65.43 18.19 2.44
C ILE A 111 64.23 18.54 1.55
N ASP A 112 64.33 19.61 0.75
CA ASP A 112 63.27 20.03 -0.16
C ASP A 112 63.03 18.98 -1.25
N SER A 113 64.09 18.39 -1.81
CA SER A 113 63.97 17.26 -2.74
C SER A 113 63.28 16.03 -2.13
N LEU A 114 63.63 15.67 -0.88
CA LEU A 114 62.99 14.58 -0.15
C LEU A 114 61.52 14.88 0.16
N TYR A 115 61.20 16.13 0.52
CA TYR A 115 59.83 16.57 0.75
C TYR A 115 59.00 16.48 -0.53
N GLN A 116 59.49 17.06 -1.64
CA GLN A 116 58.84 17.00 -2.95
C GLN A 116 58.61 15.54 -3.39
N PHE A 117 59.59 14.66 -3.18
CA PHE A 117 59.44 13.24 -3.48
C PHE A 117 58.33 12.56 -2.65
N GLN A 118 58.23 12.88 -1.36
CA GLN A 118 57.17 12.32 -0.50
C GLN A 118 55.79 12.89 -0.83
N VAL A 119 55.69 14.20 -1.14
CA VAL A 119 54.46 14.85 -1.58
C VAL A 119 53.97 14.21 -2.88
N GLN A 120 54.85 14.09 -3.89
CA GLN A 120 54.53 13.43 -5.17
C GLN A 120 54.06 11.97 -5.01
N ARG A 121 54.40 11.31 -3.89
CA ARG A 121 53.93 9.96 -3.60
C ARG A 121 52.58 9.93 -2.88
N ILE A 122 52.33 10.91 -2.00
CA ILE A 122 51.12 10.96 -1.16
C ILE A 122 49.96 11.63 -1.89
N GLU A 123 50.22 12.70 -2.64
CA GLU A 123 49.20 13.49 -3.34
C GLU A 123 48.34 12.65 -4.30
N PRO A 124 48.91 11.78 -5.17
CA PRO A 124 48.09 10.89 -6.01
C PRO A 124 47.24 9.89 -5.21
N SER A 125 47.70 9.51 -4.02
CA SER A 125 46.95 8.61 -3.13
C SER A 125 45.77 9.34 -2.49
N ILE A 126 45.95 10.60 -2.09
CA ILE A 126 44.88 11.46 -1.56
C ILE A 126 43.83 11.70 -2.64
N ASP A 127 44.24 12.06 -3.86
CA ASP A 127 43.33 12.32 -4.98
C ASP A 127 42.52 11.07 -5.36
N SER A 128 43.18 9.91 -5.38
CA SER A 128 42.52 8.62 -5.64
C SER A 128 41.48 8.28 -4.59
N VAL A 129 41.82 8.36 -3.30
CA VAL A 129 40.87 8.08 -2.20
C VAL A 129 39.73 9.07 -2.20
N ASN A 130 40.00 10.35 -2.47
CA ASN A 130 38.97 11.38 -2.56
C ASN A 130 38.01 11.14 -3.74
N THR A 131 38.53 10.68 -4.89
CA THR A 131 37.70 10.32 -6.04
C THR A 131 36.76 9.17 -5.69
N VAL A 132 37.29 8.08 -5.12
CA VAL A 132 36.48 6.93 -4.69
C VAL A 132 35.45 7.35 -3.63
N PHE A 133 35.84 8.19 -2.68
CA PHE A 133 34.94 8.69 -1.64
C PHE A 133 33.76 9.46 -2.26
N ASN A 134 34.02 10.36 -3.22
CA ASN A 134 32.97 11.13 -3.88
C ASN A 134 32.04 10.22 -4.71
N GLU A 135 32.60 9.32 -5.52
CA GLU A 135 31.81 8.35 -6.31
C GLU A 135 30.89 7.50 -5.42
N LYS A 136 31.40 7.02 -4.29
CA LYS A 136 30.63 6.19 -3.35
C LYS A 136 29.57 6.99 -2.61
N THR A 137 29.87 8.24 -2.26
CA THR A 137 28.91 9.14 -1.62
C THR A 137 27.77 9.49 -2.57
N ASP A 138 28.07 9.78 -3.84
CA ASP A 138 27.05 10.08 -4.85
C ASP A 138 26.14 8.87 -5.08
N LEU A 139 26.71 7.67 -5.20
CA LEU A 139 25.96 6.43 -5.36
C LEU A 139 25.09 6.13 -4.13
N LEU A 140 25.59 6.39 -2.91
CA LEU A 140 24.79 6.26 -1.68
C LEU A 140 23.59 7.22 -1.68
N VAL A 141 23.79 8.46 -2.11
CA VAL A 141 22.71 9.46 -2.21
C VAL A 141 21.67 9.05 -3.24
N GLU A 142 22.08 8.49 -4.37
CA GLU A 142 21.19 7.97 -5.41
C GLU A 142 20.32 6.82 -4.85
N GLN A 143 20.93 5.81 -4.23
CA GLN A 143 20.21 4.68 -3.64
C GLN A 143 19.23 5.12 -2.54
N LEU A 144 19.63 6.06 -1.67
CA LEU A 144 18.74 6.60 -0.64
C LEU A 144 17.55 7.36 -1.23
N THR A 145 17.74 8.01 -2.37
CA THR A 145 16.67 8.72 -3.09
C THR A 145 15.71 7.72 -3.73
N GLU A 146 16.22 6.66 -4.34
CA GLU A 146 15.43 5.56 -4.90
C GLU A 146 14.60 4.85 -3.83
N ILE A 147 15.22 4.49 -2.69
CA ILE A 147 14.51 3.90 -1.54
C ILE A 147 13.37 4.81 -1.07
N ARG A 148 13.58 6.13 -1.03
CA ARG A 148 12.55 7.10 -0.64
C ARG A 148 11.39 7.09 -1.64
N HIS A 149 11.67 7.04 -2.93
CA HIS A 149 10.66 6.96 -3.99
C HIS A 149 9.84 5.67 -3.88
N LEU A 150 10.49 4.51 -3.80
CA LEU A 150 9.83 3.20 -3.68
C LEU A 150 8.98 3.11 -2.39
N LYS A 151 9.45 3.71 -1.28
CA LYS A 151 8.67 3.76 -0.04
C LYS A 151 7.40 4.59 -0.20
N GLN A 152 7.45 5.68 -0.96
CA GLN A 152 6.27 6.48 -1.27
C GLN A 152 5.29 5.70 -2.15
N GLU A 153 5.79 4.93 -3.11
CA GLU A 153 4.99 4.04 -3.95
C GLU A 153 4.26 2.97 -3.13
N ILE A 154 4.95 2.30 -2.19
CA ILE A 154 4.32 1.37 -1.25
C ILE A 154 3.17 2.02 -0.47
N HIS A 155 3.37 3.24 0.06
CA HIS A 155 2.29 3.92 0.77
C HIS A 155 1.06 4.20 -0.10
N ILE A 156 1.27 4.49 -1.39
CA ILE A 156 0.17 4.64 -2.35
C ILE A 156 -0.53 3.28 -2.57
N HIS A 157 0.21 2.19 -2.72
CA HIS A 157 -0.36 0.85 -2.83
C HIS A 157 -1.15 0.44 -1.58
N GLU A 158 -0.60 0.68 -0.38
CA GLU A 158 -1.27 0.41 0.90
C GLU A 158 -2.59 1.18 1.02
N ALA A 159 -2.59 2.47 0.67
CA ALA A 159 -3.80 3.29 0.68
C ALA A 159 -4.85 2.76 -0.32
N ALA A 160 -4.43 2.34 -1.51
CA ALA A 160 -5.31 1.74 -2.52
C ALA A 160 -5.90 0.41 -2.03
N ILE A 161 -5.08 -0.47 -1.44
CA ILE A 161 -5.53 -1.74 -0.85
C ILE A 161 -6.57 -1.48 0.25
N LEU A 162 -6.33 -0.48 1.11
CA LEU A 162 -7.27 -0.11 2.17
C LEU A 162 -8.61 0.34 1.59
N MET A 163 -8.59 1.18 0.54
CA MET A 163 -9.82 1.58 -0.16
C MET A 163 -10.56 0.38 -0.75
N TYR A 164 -9.85 -0.55 -1.41
CA TYR A 164 -10.46 -1.76 -1.95
C TYR A 164 -11.09 -2.64 -0.86
N LYS A 165 -10.39 -2.85 0.26
CA LYS A 165 -10.91 -3.61 1.41
C LYS A 165 -12.16 -2.95 2.00
N HIS A 166 -12.17 -1.63 2.09
CA HIS A 166 -13.34 -0.90 2.55
C HIS A 166 -14.54 -1.06 1.60
N HIS A 167 -14.32 -0.93 0.29
CA HIS A 167 -15.36 -1.16 -0.71
C HIS A 167 -15.88 -2.60 -0.71
N LEU A 168 -15.00 -3.60 -0.55
CA LEU A 168 -15.39 -5.00 -0.42
C LEU A 168 -16.26 -5.24 0.82
N SER A 169 -15.90 -4.63 1.96
CA SER A 169 -16.71 -4.68 3.17
C SER A 169 -18.09 -4.06 2.95
N ALA A 170 -18.17 -2.90 2.32
CA ALA A 170 -19.43 -2.25 1.98
C ALA A 170 -20.30 -3.12 1.06
N LEU A 171 -19.70 -3.76 0.04
CA LEU A 171 -20.41 -4.70 -0.84
C LEU A 171 -20.92 -5.93 -0.07
N ARG A 172 -20.16 -6.47 0.89
CA ARG A 172 -20.62 -7.59 1.74
C ARG A 172 -21.81 -7.19 2.61
N ILE A 173 -21.77 -6.01 3.23
CA ILE A 173 -22.89 -5.49 4.04
C ILE A 173 -24.13 -5.28 3.16
N LEU A 174 -23.96 -4.67 1.98
CA LEU A 174 -25.05 -4.44 1.04
C LEU A 174 -25.66 -5.77 0.55
N GLY A 175 -24.82 -6.74 0.19
CA GLY A 175 -25.26 -8.08 -0.21
C GLY A 175 -26.01 -8.80 0.92
N GLY A 176 -25.49 -8.74 2.15
CA GLY A 176 -26.16 -9.29 3.33
C GLY A 176 -27.51 -8.64 3.60
N PHE A 177 -27.61 -7.31 3.45
CA PHE A 177 -28.87 -6.58 3.58
C PHE A 177 -29.88 -6.96 2.50
N LEU A 178 -29.45 -7.12 1.25
CA LEU A 178 -30.30 -7.61 0.17
C LEU A 178 -30.81 -9.03 0.43
N LEU A 179 -29.97 -9.93 0.94
CA LEU A 179 -30.39 -11.29 1.32
C LEU A 179 -31.40 -11.26 2.47
N PHE A 180 -31.19 -10.40 3.46
CA PHE A 180 -32.12 -10.26 4.58
C PHE A 180 -33.49 -9.72 4.14
N THR A 181 -33.52 -8.65 3.36
CA THR A 181 -34.78 -8.04 2.89
C THR A 181 -35.58 -8.98 1.99
N THR A 182 -34.90 -9.76 1.14
CA THR A 182 -35.55 -10.74 0.26
C THR A 182 -36.12 -11.92 1.05
N LEU A 183 -35.41 -12.45 2.05
CA LEU A 183 -35.93 -13.47 2.95
C LEU A 183 -37.15 -12.96 3.74
N ALA A 184 -37.08 -11.74 4.27
CA ALA A 184 -38.20 -11.12 4.98
C ALA A 184 -39.42 -10.91 4.07
N GLY A 185 -39.20 -10.51 2.81
CA GLY A 185 -40.24 -10.39 1.79
C GLY A 185 -40.91 -11.73 1.47
N LEU A 186 -40.12 -12.78 1.26
CA LEU A 186 -40.63 -14.14 1.02
C LEU A 186 -41.43 -14.68 2.21
N LEU A 187 -40.94 -14.50 3.44
CA LEU A 187 -41.65 -14.89 4.66
C LEU A 187 -42.99 -14.16 4.80
N THR A 188 -42.98 -12.84 4.61
CA THR A 188 -44.20 -12.02 4.68
C THR A 188 -45.20 -12.42 3.61
N GLY A 189 -44.73 -12.64 2.37
CA GLY A 189 -45.54 -13.14 1.27
C GLY A 189 -46.16 -14.51 1.56
N ALA A 190 -45.38 -15.44 2.11
CA ALA A 190 -45.87 -16.77 2.49
C ALA A 190 -46.93 -16.69 3.60
N ILE A 191 -46.74 -15.85 4.61
CA ILE A 191 -47.72 -15.65 5.70
C ILE A 191 -49.04 -15.11 5.14
N LEU A 192 -48.99 -14.08 4.26
CA LEU A 192 -50.18 -13.52 3.64
C LEU A 192 -50.91 -14.53 2.74
N TRP A 193 -50.16 -15.36 2.02
CA TRP A 193 -50.69 -16.42 1.16
C TRP A 193 -51.38 -17.54 1.98
N ILE A 194 -50.77 -17.98 3.07
CA ILE A 194 -51.39 -18.95 3.98
C ILE A 194 -52.67 -18.38 4.61
N GLY A 195 -52.65 -17.12 5.03
CA GLY A 195 -53.82 -16.44 5.59
C GLY A 195 -54.98 -16.32 4.59
N SER A 196 -54.70 -16.03 3.32
CA SER A 196 -55.73 -15.94 2.27
C SER A 196 -56.33 -17.32 1.94
N LEU A 197 -55.51 -18.37 1.85
CA LEU A 197 -55.96 -19.77 1.68
C LEU A 197 -56.89 -20.22 2.82
N GLN A 198 -56.54 -19.91 4.07
CA GLN A 198 -57.39 -20.24 5.22
C GLN A 198 -58.73 -19.49 5.21
N LYS A 199 -58.75 -18.24 4.74
CA LYS A 199 -59.97 -17.44 4.62
C LYS A 199 -60.86 -17.94 3.49
N TRP A 200 -60.27 -18.30 2.34
CA TRP A 200 -60.96 -18.94 1.22
C TRP A 200 -61.57 -20.29 1.64
N ARG A 201 -60.80 -21.12 2.36
CA ARG A 201 -61.28 -22.41 2.90
C ARG A 201 -62.45 -22.24 3.87
N ARG A 202 -62.45 -21.18 4.69
CA ARG A 202 -63.60 -20.84 5.56
C ARG A 202 -64.83 -20.44 4.75
N HIS A 203 -64.67 -19.61 3.71
CA HIS A 203 -65.79 -19.26 2.83
C HIS A 203 -66.41 -20.48 2.13
N ILE A 204 -65.60 -21.42 1.64
CA ILE A 204 -66.11 -22.67 1.06
C ILE A 204 -66.88 -23.50 2.10
N LYS A 205 -66.34 -23.67 3.32
CA LYS A 205 -67.05 -24.41 4.38
C LYS A 205 -68.40 -23.78 4.73
N HIS A 206 -68.49 -22.45 4.80
CA HIS A 206 -69.75 -21.77 5.05
C HIS A 206 -70.73 -21.84 3.87
N ALA A 207 -70.24 -21.78 2.63
CA ALA A 207 -71.06 -21.96 1.43
C ALA A 207 -71.65 -23.38 1.35
N VAL A 208 -70.86 -24.40 1.68
CA VAL A 208 -71.32 -25.81 1.70
C VAL A 208 -72.28 -26.07 2.86
N ALA A 209 -72.06 -25.47 4.04
CA ALA A 209 -72.98 -25.60 5.18
C ALA A 209 -74.31 -24.85 4.99
N GLY A 210 -74.34 -23.78 4.19
CA GLY A 210 -75.57 -23.06 3.83
C GLY A 210 -76.42 -23.78 2.78
N SER A 211 -75.81 -24.63 1.95
CA SER A 211 -76.48 -25.42 0.91
C SER A 211 -77.21 -26.67 1.42
N GLY A 212 -77.05 -27.04 2.69
CA GLY A 212 -77.67 -28.24 3.29
C GLY A 212 -78.98 -28.00 4.04
N LYS A 213 -79.62 -26.83 3.86
CA LYS A 213 -80.87 -26.44 4.54
C LYS A 213 -82.00 -26.05 3.58
N GLU A 214 -81.93 -26.48 2.34
CA GLU A 214 -83.07 -26.45 1.40
C GLU A 214 -83.48 -27.88 1.04
#